data_AF-A0A4Q5RA84-F1
#
_entry.id   AF-A0A4Q5RA84-F1
#
_cell.length_a   1.000
_cell.length_b   1.000
_cell.length_c   1.000
_cell.angle_alpha   90.00
_cell.angle_beta   90.00
_cell.angle_gamma   90.00
#
_symmetry.space_group_name_H-M   'P 1'
#
loop_
_entity.id
_entity.type
_entity.pdbx_description
1 polymer ?
#
loop_
_entity_poly.entity_id
_entity_poly.type
_entity_poly.pdbx_seq_one_letter_code
_entity_poly.pdbx_strand_id
1 'polypeptide(L)'
;MKRPLPSPPGWTNRILKKRLTEEAYEEVTGDLHELFTVWVCRFGPAKAKALYVVHALGFLRPLPSKLSKTNKKTKHSYNRNIGSPI
;
A
#
# COMPACT_ATOMS: atom_id res chain seq x y z
N MET A 1 -33.56 -10.03 -4.51
CA MET A 1 -32.92 -9.91 -3.18
C MET A 1 -31.75 -8.94 -3.28
N LYS A 2 -31.84 -7.73 -2.72
CA LYS A 2 -30.70 -6.80 -2.66
C LYS A 2 -29.70 -7.35 -1.66
N ARG A 3 -28.59 -7.93 -2.12
CA ARG A 3 -27.50 -8.35 -1.22
C ARG A 3 -27.04 -7.11 -0.44
N PRO A 4 -26.87 -7.17 0.89
CA PRO A 4 -26.35 -6.05 1.64
C PRO A 4 -25.00 -5.67 1.01
N LEU A 5 -24.87 -4.40 0.62
CA LEU A 5 -23.60 -3.92 0.10
C LEU A 5 -22.55 -4.18 1.18
N PRO A 6 -21.45 -4.88 0.85
CA PRO A 6 -20.40 -5.10 1.82
C PRO A 6 -19.98 -3.74 2.38
N SER A 7 -19.90 -3.65 3.70
CA SER A 7 -19.54 -2.41 4.38
C SER A 7 -18.05 -2.47 4.75
N PRO A 8 -17.31 -1.37 4.56
CA PRO A 8 -15.94 -1.28 5.03
C PRO A 8 -15.87 -1.35 6.57
N PRO A 9 -14.71 -1.73 7.12
CA PRO A 9 -14.54 -1.80 8.57
C PRO A 9 -14.68 -0.42 9.23
N GLY A 10 -15.72 -0.22 10.03
CA GLY A 10 -16.03 1.08 10.65
C GLY A 10 -15.04 1.57 11.71
N TRP A 11 -14.19 0.68 12.25
CA TRP A 11 -13.13 1.10 13.18
C TRP A 11 -12.03 1.90 12.47
N THR A 12 -11.77 1.63 11.20
CA THR A 12 -10.74 2.31 10.39
C THR A 12 -11.08 3.79 10.22
N ASN A 13 -12.36 4.12 9.99
CA ASN A 13 -12.83 5.49 9.87
C ASN A 13 -12.62 6.27 11.17
N ARG A 14 -12.80 5.64 12.33
CA ARG A 14 -12.54 6.28 13.63
C ARG A 14 -11.07 6.64 13.82
N ILE A 15 -10.15 5.84 13.31
CA ILE A 15 -8.71 6.13 13.41
C ILE A 15 -8.32 7.23 12.42
N LEU A 16 -8.80 7.16 11.18
CA LEU A 16 -8.58 8.21 10.17
C LEU A 16 -9.09 9.57 10.64
N LYS A 17 -10.31 9.63 11.20
CA LYS A 17 -10.89 10.87 11.73
C LYS A 17 -10.08 11.49 12.87
N LYS A 18 -9.38 10.68 13.67
CA LYS A 18 -8.50 11.19 14.73
C LYS A 18 -7.14 11.68 14.21
N ARG A 19 -6.72 11.26 13.03
CA ARG A 19 -5.37 11.52 12.51
C ARG A 19 -5.34 12.61 11.44
N LEU A 20 -6.36 12.65 10.59
CA LEU A 20 -6.52 13.58 9.48
C LEU A 20 -7.30 14.82 9.91
N THR A 21 -7.13 15.93 9.17
CA THR A 21 -8.06 17.07 9.24
C THR A 21 -9.42 16.65 8.68
N GLU A 22 -10.50 17.37 9.02
CA GLU A 22 -11.86 17.00 8.57
C GLU A 22 -11.95 16.95 7.03
N GLU A 23 -11.34 17.91 6.33
CA GLU A 23 -11.28 17.97 4.86
C GLU A 23 -10.57 16.74 4.27
N ALA A 24 -9.37 16.41 4.78
CA ALA A 24 -8.62 15.26 4.31
C ALA A 24 -9.31 13.92 4.68
N TYR A 25 -10.04 13.89 5.78
CA TYR A 25 -10.84 12.73 6.18
C TYR A 25 -11.96 12.48 5.18
N GLU A 26 -12.72 13.50 4.78
CA GLU A 26 -13.80 13.37 3.80
C GLU A 26 -13.27 12.89 2.44
N GLU A 27 -12.20 13.50 1.93
CA GLU A 27 -11.56 13.11 0.67
C GLU A 27 -11.06 11.65 0.71
N VAL A 28 -10.25 11.30 1.72
CA VAL A 28 -9.66 9.95 1.84
C VAL A 28 -10.74 8.88 2.04
N THR A 29 -11.79 9.18 2.82
CA THR A 29 -12.87 8.20 3.03
C THR A 29 -13.76 8.02 1.80
N GLY A 30 -13.99 9.08 1.04
CA GLY A 30 -14.63 9.02 -0.28
C GLY A 30 -13.88 8.09 -1.23
N ASP A 31 -12.60 8.37 -1.46
CA ASP A 31 -11.72 7.57 -2.32
C ASP A 31 -11.64 6.10 -1.90
N LEU A 32 -11.49 5.85 -0.59
CA LEU A 32 -11.43 4.51 -0.04
C LEU A 32 -12.74 3.74 -0.25
N HIS A 33 -13.91 4.40 -0.20
CA HIS A 33 -15.20 3.77 -0.49
C HIS A 33 -15.36 3.42 -1.96
N GLU A 34 -14.92 4.28 -2.87
CA GLU A 34 -14.92 4.00 -4.30
C GLU A 34 -14.03 2.80 -4.63
N LEU A 35 -12.79 2.81 -4.11
CA LEU A 35 -11.85 1.69 -4.26
C LEU A 35 -12.38 0.40 -3.66
N PHE A 36 -13.03 0.47 -2.49
CA PHE A 36 -13.63 -0.70 -1.87
C PHE A 36 -14.68 -1.33 -2.77
N THR A 37 -15.53 -0.52 -3.40
CA THR A 37 -16.56 -1.00 -4.34
C THR A 37 -15.92 -1.71 -5.53
N VAL A 38 -14.87 -1.12 -6.10
CA VAL A 38 -14.09 -1.74 -7.19
C VAL A 38 -13.46 -3.07 -6.74
N TRP A 39 -12.87 -3.12 -5.55
CA TRP A 39 -12.24 -4.33 -5.03
C TRP A 39 -13.24 -5.42 -4.66
N VAL A 40 -14.42 -5.07 -4.18
CA VAL A 40 -15.51 -6.02 -3.94
C VAL A 40 -15.90 -6.68 -5.25
N CYS A 41 -16.10 -5.89 -6.31
CA CYS A 41 -16.45 -6.41 -7.63
C CYS A 41 -15.32 -7.26 -8.22
N ARG A 42 -14.06 -6.87 -8.03
CA ARG A 42 -12.90 -7.52 -8.66
C ARG A 42 -12.36 -8.74 -7.90
N PHE A 43 -12.40 -8.72 -6.57
CA PHE A 43 -11.72 -9.68 -5.71
C PHE A 43 -12.62 -10.31 -4.63
N GLY A 44 -13.84 -9.81 -4.48
CA GLY A 44 -14.75 -10.22 -3.43
C GLY A 44 -14.55 -9.47 -2.10
N PRO A 45 -15.53 -9.58 -1.19
CA PRO A 45 -15.63 -8.75 0.01
C PRO A 45 -14.51 -8.99 1.03
N ALA A 46 -14.02 -10.22 1.17
CA ALA A 46 -12.97 -10.53 2.13
C ALA A 46 -11.64 -9.84 1.78
N LYS A 47 -11.23 -9.92 0.51
CA LYS A 47 -9.99 -9.29 0.03
C LYS A 47 -10.13 -7.77 -0.05
N ALA A 48 -11.31 -7.26 -0.42
CA ALA A 48 -11.58 -5.83 -0.40
C ALA A 48 -11.43 -5.23 1.01
N LYS A 49 -11.89 -5.92 2.06
CA LYS A 49 -11.73 -5.48 3.46
C LYS A 49 -10.25 -5.41 3.88
N ALA A 50 -9.46 -6.41 3.49
CA ALA A 50 -8.02 -6.40 3.78
C ALA A 50 -7.30 -5.23 3.09
N LEU A 51 -7.60 -5.00 1.80
CA LEU A 51 -7.03 -3.88 1.03
C LEU A 51 -7.43 -2.53 1.62
N TYR A 52 -8.70 -2.38 2.03
CA TYR A 52 -9.19 -1.17 2.69
C TYR A 52 -8.37 -0.84 3.94
N VAL A 53 -8.15 -1.83 4.81
CA VAL A 53 -7.37 -1.65 6.04
C VAL A 53 -5.92 -1.28 5.73
N VAL A 54 -5.28 -1.94 4.75
CA VAL A 54 -3.90 -1.65 4.37
C VAL A 54 -3.75 -0.22 3.83
N HIS A 55 -4.65 0.21 2.94
CA HIS A 55 -4.62 1.56 2.39
C HIS A 55 -4.91 2.61 3.48
N ALA A 56 -5.92 2.40 4.32
CA ALA A 56 -6.23 3.28 5.44
C ALA A 56 -5.05 3.40 6.43
N LEU A 57 -4.38 2.30 6.77
CA LEU A 57 -3.17 2.32 7.60
C LEU A 57 -1.98 2.99 6.91
N GLY A 58 -1.92 2.98 5.57
CA GLY A 58 -0.94 3.72 4.78
C GLY A 58 -0.97 5.23 5.04
N PHE A 59 -2.16 5.81 5.16
CA PHE A 59 -2.33 7.22 5.54
C PHE A 59 -1.95 7.53 7.00
N LEU A 60 -1.87 6.50 7.85
CA LEU A 60 -1.52 6.63 9.26
C LEU A 60 -0.02 6.47 9.53
N ARG A 61 0.77 5.97 8.56
CA ARG A 61 2.21 5.80 8.73
C ARG A 61 2.95 7.15 8.68
N PRO A 62 3.81 7.48 9.66
CA PRO A 62 4.92 8.38 9.37
C PRO A 62 5.86 7.65 8.40
N LEU A 63 6.13 8.26 7.25
CA LEU A 63 7.06 7.72 6.25
C LEU A 63 8.37 7.29 6.91
N PRO A 64 8.92 6.09 6.63
CA PRO A 64 10.30 5.82 7.01
C PRO A 64 11.21 6.79 6.24
N SER A 65 11.83 7.70 6.98
CA SER A 65 12.95 8.48 6.48
C SER A 65 14.07 7.50 6.11
N LYS A 66 14.56 7.63 4.88
CA LYS A 66 15.65 6.82 4.28
C LYS A 66 15.22 5.43 3.82
N LEU A 67 14.69 5.40 2.59
CA LEU A 67 15.21 4.46 1.61
C LEU A 67 16.71 4.78 1.42
N SER A 68 17.58 4.24 2.28
CA SER A 68 19.01 4.27 2.02
C SER A 68 19.21 3.49 0.74
N LYS A 69 19.55 4.17 -0.36
CA LYS A 69 19.99 3.55 -1.60
C LYS A 69 21.12 2.58 -1.25
N THR A 70 20.84 1.29 -1.14
CA THR A 70 21.87 0.28 -1.18
C THR A 70 22.36 0.27 -2.61
N ASN A 71 23.34 1.14 -2.85
CA ASN A 71 24.13 1.19 -4.06
C ASN A 71 24.81 -0.17 -4.15
N LYS A 72 24.16 -1.15 -4.80
CA LYS A 72 24.75 -2.43 -5.12
C LYS A 72 25.86 -2.14 -6.14
N LYS A 73 27.02 -1.69 -5.67
CA LYS A 73 28.27 -1.84 -6.41
C LYS A 73 28.55 -3.33 -6.44
N THR A 74 28.01 -4.00 -7.45
CA THR A 74 28.49 -5.30 -7.90
C THR A 74 29.97 -5.13 -8.23
N LYS A 75 30.84 -5.46 -7.28
CA LYS A 75 32.25 -5.71 -7.58
C LYS A 75 32.31 -6.99 -8.39
N HIS A 76 32.13 -6.87 -9.70
CA HIS A 76 32.56 -7.93 -10.62
C HIS A 76 34.09 -7.87 -10.65
N SER A 77 34.70 -8.59 -9.71
CA SER A 77 36.12 -8.91 -9.74
C SER A 77 36.32 -9.97 -10.82
N TYR A 78 36.66 -9.55 -12.04
CA TYR A 78 37.37 -10.42 -12.97
C TYR A 78 38.86 -10.24 -12.71
N ASN A 79 39.42 -11.12 -11.89
CA ASN A 79 40.83 -11.46 -11.99
C ASN A 79 40.90 -12.96 -12.31
N ARG A 80 41.45 -13.30 -13.47
CA ARG A 80 42.48 -14.33 -13.61
C ARG A 80 42.97 -14.43 -15.06
N ASN A 81 44.26 -14.16 -15.19
CA ASN A 81 45.22 -14.69 -16.17
C ASN A 81 44.70 -15.78 -17.11
N ILE A 82 44.80 -15.54 -18.41
CA ILE A 82 44.96 -16.59 -19.41
C ILE A 82 45.97 -16.07 -20.45
N GLY A 83 47.09 -16.78 -20.54
CA GLY A 83 48.33 -16.32 -21.13
C GLY A 83 48.32 -16.21 -22.66
N SER A 84 49.34 -15.50 -23.13
CA SER A 84 49.82 -15.52 -24.51
C SER A 84 50.20 -16.94 -24.93
N PRO A 85 49.72 -17.37 -26.09
CA PRO A 85 50.62 -17.90 -27.14
C PRO A 85 50.11 -17.46 -28.53
N ILE A 86 50.87 -17.19 -29.60
CA ILE A 86 52.29 -17.27 -29.99
C ILE A 86 52.49 -16.07 -30.94
#